data_AF-A0A662X9C7-F1
#
_entry.id   AF-A0A662X9C7-F1
#
_cell.length_a   1.000
_cell.length_b   1.000
_cell.length_c   1.000
_cell.angle_alpha   90.00
_cell.angle_beta   90.00
_cell.angle_gamma   90.00
#
_symmetry.space_group_name_H-M   'P 1'
#
loop_
_entity.id
_entity.type
_entity.pdbx_description
1 polymer ?
#
loop_
_entity_poly.entity_id
_entity_poly.type
_entity_poly.pdbx_seq_one_letter_code
_entity_poly.pdbx_strand_id
1 'polypeptide(L)'
;GAAGVDVEFWEEVAQQIEVYQARARLTELHEEMLTKLADLMEEHERRTAEEMAARAAEDEEAGEVDEQGRDAGREARDMERSFARKGLGEAEERLGASEEVALTESKATLRWSDKYQPRKPRYFNRVKTGYDWNKYNQTHYDHDNPPPKVVQGYKFNLFYPDLIDKHTSPRFFLEKTQSDEFCIIRFSAGPPYQDIAFKVVNREWEYSHKRGFKSVFERGILHLYFNFKRHRYRR
;
A
#
# COMPACT_ATOMS: atom_id res chain seq x y z
N GLY A 1 17.20 67.27 -31.00
CA GLY A 1 15.95 67.07 -30.25
C GLY A 1 16.26 66.09 -29.15
N ALA A 2 16.16 66.53 -27.90
CA ALA A 2 16.50 65.72 -26.74
C ALA A 2 15.58 64.50 -26.65
N ALA A 3 16.17 63.32 -26.55
CA ALA A 3 15.45 62.09 -26.22
C ALA A 3 14.96 62.22 -24.77
N GLY A 4 13.69 62.59 -24.60
CA GLY A 4 13.03 62.62 -23.30
C GLY A 4 12.93 61.20 -22.77
N VAL A 5 13.52 60.94 -21.61
CA VAL A 5 13.37 59.69 -20.88
C VAL A 5 11.90 59.55 -20.50
N ASP A 6 11.26 58.47 -20.96
CA ASP A 6 9.86 58.16 -20.64
C ASP A 6 9.75 57.71 -19.18
N VAL A 7 9.35 58.64 -18.32
CA VAL A 7 9.27 58.45 -16.87
C VAL A 7 8.18 57.44 -16.51
N GLU A 8 7.05 57.44 -17.23
CA GLU A 8 5.93 56.52 -16.98
C GLU A 8 6.33 55.07 -17.25
N PHE A 9 7.11 54.83 -18.33
CA PHE A 9 7.66 53.51 -18.62
C PHE A 9 8.57 52.99 -17.49
N TRP A 10 9.48 53.81 -16.97
CA TRP A 10 10.38 53.39 -15.88
C TRP A 10 9.66 53.21 -14.55
N GLU A 11 8.59 53.97 -14.29
CA GLU A 11 7.71 53.77 -13.13
C GLU A 11 6.95 52.45 -13.21
N GLU A 12 6.40 52.08 -14.38
CA GLU A 12 5.73 50.80 -14.57
C GLU A 12 6.70 49.62 -14.43
N VAL A 13 7.89 49.73 -15.03
CA VAL A 13 8.95 48.72 -14.91
C VAL A 13 9.38 48.55 -13.45
N ALA A 14 9.50 49.63 -12.68
CA ALA A 14 9.83 49.54 -11.26
C ALA A 14 8.75 48.78 -10.46
N GLN A 15 7.47 49.08 -10.70
CA GLN A 15 6.35 48.35 -10.08
C GLN A 15 6.35 46.87 -10.46
N GLN A 16 6.60 46.55 -11.74
CA GLN A 16 6.70 45.18 -12.20
C GLN A 16 7.85 44.43 -11.53
N ILE A 17 9.03 45.04 -11.40
CA ILE A 17 10.19 44.44 -10.74
C ILE A 17 9.87 44.09 -9.29
N GLU A 18 9.18 44.96 -8.54
CA GLU A 18 8.77 44.66 -7.16
C GLU A 18 7.85 43.43 -7.09
N VAL A 19 6.87 43.33 -8.00
CA VAL A 19 5.98 42.17 -8.08
C VAL A 19 6.75 40.90 -8.44
N TYR A 20 7.66 40.95 -9.40
CA TYR A 20 8.50 39.81 -9.78
C TYR A 20 9.42 39.37 -8.64
N GLN A 21 10.02 40.31 -7.91
CA GLN A 21 10.84 40.02 -6.74
C GLN A 21 10.00 39.37 -5.62
N ALA A 22 8.79 39.88 -5.36
CA ALA A 22 7.90 39.29 -4.37
C ALA A 22 7.47 37.87 -4.76
N ARG A 23 7.16 37.64 -6.04
CA ARG A 23 6.85 36.29 -6.57
C ARG A 23 8.04 35.35 -6.46
N ALA A 24 9.23 35.79 -6.85
CA ALA A 24 10.46 34.98 -6.77
C ALA A 24 10.79 34.59 -5.31
N ARG A 25 10.65 35.51 -4.36
CA ARG A 25 10.81 35.21 -2.93
C ARG A 25 9.75 34.23 -2.42
N LEU A 26 8.50 34.37 -2.87
CA LEU A 26 7.44 33.44 -2.49
C LEU A 26 7.69 32.03 -3.03
N THR A 27 8.18 31.90 -4.26
CA THR A 27 8.53 30.60 -4.84
C THR A 27 9.71 29.97 -4.11
N GLU A 28 10.74 30.74 -3.79
CA GLU A 28 11.90 30.27 -3.02
C GLU A 28 11.48 29.75 -1.62
N LEU A 29 10.67 30.53 -0.89
CA LEU A 29 10.13 30.11 0.41
C LEU A 29 9.21 28.87 0.29
N HIS A 30 8.44 28.77 -0.80
CA HIS A 30 7.59 27.61 -1.04
C HIS A 30 8.42 26.35 -1.31
N GLU A 31 9.47 26.46 -2.13
CA GLU A 31 10.41 25.37 -2.40
C GLU A 31 11.09 24.89 -1.11
N GLU A 32 11.61 25.82 -0.29
CA GLU A 32 12.19 25.48 1.02
C GLU A 32 11.20 24.80 1.97
N MET A 33 9.94 25.25 1.98
CA MET A 33 8.90 24.62 2.79
C MET A 33 8.59 23.21 2.27
N LEU A 34 8.50 23.01 0.95
CA LEU A 34 8.25 21.71 0.34
C LEU A 34 9.39 20.73 0.63
N THR A 35 10.65 21.16 0.53
CA THR A 35 11.80 20.30 0.87
C THR A 35 11.76 19.90 2.34
N LYS A 36 11.48 20.85 3.24
CA LYS A 36 11.39 20.55 4.67
C LYS A 36 10.23 19.61 5.01
N LEU A 37 9.10 19.75 4.32
CA LEU A 37 7.96 18.82 4.47
C LEU A 37 8.31 17.42 3.95
N ALA A 38 9.03 17.32 2.84
CA ALA A 38 9.50 16.05 2.29
C ALA A 38 10.45 15.35 3.28
N ASP A 39 11.43 16.06 3.83
CA ASP A 39 12.37 15.52 4.82
C ASP A 39 11.63 15.02 6.08
N LEU A 40 10.65 15.78 6.58
CA LEU A 40 9.84 15.38 7.73
C LEU A 40 8.99 14.14 7.44
N MET A 41 8.43 14.02 6.24
CA MET A 41 7.68 12.83 5.83
C MET A 41 8.60 11.61 5.74
N GLU A 42 9.78 11.76 5.14
CA GLU A 42 10.77 10.68 5.04
C GLU A 42 11.25 10.24 6.43
N GLU A 43 11.52 11.18 7.35
CA GLU A 43 11.87 10.85 8.73
C GLU A 43 10.74 10.12 9.47
N HIS A 44 9.48 10.53 9.25
CA HIS A 44 8.32 9.86 9.85
C HIS A 44 8.13 8.45 9.31
N GLU A 45 8.24 8.26 8.00
CA GLU A 45 8.24 6.95 7.35
C GLU A 45 9.39 6.09 7.84
N ARG A 46 10.60 6.66 8.00
CA ARG A 46 11.76 5.93 8.51
C ARG A 46 11.55 5.51 9.96
N ARG A 47 11.08 6.41 10.83
CA ARG A 47 10.81 6.10 12.24
C ARG A 47 9.73 5.03 12.38
N THR A 48 8.65 5.14 11.61
CA THR A 48 7.58 4.12 11.63
C THR A 48 8.07 2.78 11.07
N ALA A 49 8.89 2.77 10.02
CA ALA A 49 9.52 1.56 9.49
C ALA A 49 10.52 0.93 10.47
N GLU A 50 11.33 1.74 11.17
CA GLU A 50 12.26 1.31 12.22
C GLU A 50 11.50 0.70 13.41
N GLU A 51 10.42 1.35 13.89
CA GLU A 51 9.57 0.80 14.95
C GLU A 51 8.89 -0.51 14.53
N MET A 52 8.44 -0.59 13.28
CA MET A 52 7.84 -1.81 12.73
C MET A 52 8.89 -2.92 12.57
N ALA A 53 10.11 -2.58 12.15
CA ALA A 53 11.21 -3.53 12.05
C ALA A 53 11.70 -4.00 13.42
N ALA A 54 11.76 -3.12 14.42
CA ALA A 54 12.12 -3.47 15.79
C ALA A 54 11.06 -4.40 16.42
N ARG A 55 9.77 -4.09 16.25
CA ARG A 55 8.68 -5.00 16.68
C ARG A 55 8.71 -6.32 15.94
N ALA A 56 8.99 -6.30 14.64
CA ALA A 56 9.16 -7.53 13.88
C ALA A 56 10.33 -8.34 14.43
N ALA A 57 11.47 -7.71 14.76
CA ALA A 57 12.63 -8.37 15.36
C ALA A 57 12.34 -8.95 16.76
N GLU A 58 11.55 -8.25 17.59
CA GLU A 58 11.07 -8.78 18.87
C GLU A 58 10.17 -10.02 18.67
N ASP A 59 9.24 -9.96 17.70
CA ASP A 59 8.43 -11.13 17.29
C ASP A 59 9.31 -12.25 16.67
N GLU A 60 10.46 -11.91 16.05
CA GLU A 60 11.44 -12.85 15.50
C GLU A 60 12.22 -13.60 16.60
N GLU A 61 12.46 -12.95 17.74
CA GLU A 61 13.17 -13.53 18.88
C GLU A 61 12.22 -14.33 19.80
N ALA A 62 10.93 -13.97 19.83
CA ALA A 62 9.87 -14.69 20.53
C ALA A 62 9.33 -15.93 19.77
N GLY A 63 10.13 -16.52 18.88
CA GLY A 63 9.84 -17.80 18.23
C GLY A 63 9.76 -18.93 19.25
N GLU A 64 8.59 -19.11 19.87
CA GLU A 64 8.30 -20.25 20.72
C GLU A 64 8.31 -21.51 19.86
N VAL A 65 9.33 -22.33 20.04
CA VAL A 65 9.27 -23.75 19.68
C VAL A 65 8.18 -24.39 20.54
N ASP A 66 7.11 -24.87 19.89
CA ASP A 66 6.08 -25.62 20.60
C ASP A 66 6.66 -26.92 21.21
N GLU A 67 5.92 -27.58 22.12
CA GLU A 67 6.33 -28.88 22.70
C GLU A 67 6.61 -29.96 21.64
N GLN A 68 6.21 -29.74 20.38
CA GLN A 68 6.44 -30.62 19.24
C GLN A 68 7.63 -30.17 18.35
N GLY A 69 8.37 -29.15 18.76
CA GLY A 69 9.57 -28.64 18.07
C GLY A 69 9.28 -27.87 16.78
N ARG A 70 8.04 -27.44 16.53
CA ARG A 70 7.69 -26.60 15.38
C ARG A 70 7.95 -25.14 15.73
N ASP A 71 8.82 -24.52 14.94
CA ASP A 71 9.04 -23.08 14.94
C ASP A 71 8.21 -22.47 13.82
N ALA A 72 7.08 -21.89 14.20
CA ALA A 72 6.16 -21.30 13.26
C ALA A 72 6.63 -19.97 12.68
N GLY A 73 7.53 -19.27 13.36
CA GLY A 73 8.24 -18.14 12.80
C GLY A 73 9.08 -18.59 11.61
N ARG A 74 9.79 -19.71 11.76
CA ARG A 74 10.54 -20.36 10.67
C ARG A 74 9.63 -20.88 9.57
N GLU A 75 8.50 -21.51 9.89
CA GLU A 75 7.54 -21.95 8.87
C GLU A 75 6.98 -20.76 8.08
N ALA A 76 6.58 -19.67 8.72
CA ALA A 76 6.10 -18.46 8.05
C ALA A 76 7.17 -17.83 7.14
N ARG A 77 8.44 -17.82 7.56
CA ARG A 77 9.58 -17.36 6.74
C ARG A 77 9.82 -18.25 5.53
N ASP A 78 9.78 -19.56 5.73
CA ASP A 78 9.97 -20.53 4.65
C ASP A 78 8.83 -20.41 3.63
N MET A 79 7.59 -20.20 4.09
CA MET A 79 6.46 -19.88 3.24
C MET A 79 6.71 -18.59 2.45
N GLU A 80 7.00 -17.47 3.10
CA GLU A 80 7.28 -16.19 2.41
C GLU A 80 8.38 -16.34 1.36
N ARG A 81 9.51 -16.97 1.71
CA ARG A 81 10.64 -17.22 0.80
C ARG A 81 10.23 -18.09 -0.39
N SER A 82 9.39 -19.10 -0.17
CA SER A 82 8.90 -19.97 -1.24
C SER A 82 8.03 -19.20 -2.24
N PHE A 83 7.20 -18.27 -1.78
CA PHE A 83 6.38 -17.41 -2.63
C PHE A 83 7.20 -16.33 -3.34
N ALA A 84 8.25 -15.82 -2.70
CA ALA A 84 9.21 -14.92 -3.34
C ALA A 84 10.01 -15.63 -4.44
N ARG A 85 10.44 -16.89 -4.20
CA ARG A 85 11.20 -17.70 -5.18
C ARG A 85 10.40 -18.06 -6.43
N LYS A 86 9.06 -18.16 -6.33
CA LYS A 86 8.19 -18.36 -7.51
C LYS A 86 8.26 -17.21 -8.53
N GLY A 87 8.90 -16.10 -8.19
CA GLY A 87 9.05 -14.95 -9.08
C GLY A 87 7.77 -14.13 -9.18
N LEU A 88 7.93 -12.87 -9.57
CA LEU A 88 6.85 -11.96 -9.94
C LEU A 88 6.56 -12.15 -11.44
N GLY A 89 5.28 -12.17 -11.81
CA GLY A 89 4.93 -12.06 -13.23
C GLY A 89 5.28 -10.66 -13.76
N GLU A 90 5.42 -10.50 -15.08
CA GLU A 90 5.76 -9.21 -15.70
C GLU A 90 4.79 -8.06 -15.33
N ALA A 91 3.54 -8.41 -15.04
CA ALA A 91 2.46 -7.50 -14.65
C ALA A 91 2.21 -7.49 -13.13
N GLU A 92 3.09 -8.07 -12.32
CA GLU A 92 2.94 -8.15 -10.87
C GLU A 92 4.09 -7.43 -10.16
N GLU A 93 3.75 -6.56 -9.23
CA GLU A 93 4.69 -5.83 -8.38
C GLU A 93 4.44 -6.23 -6.92
N ARG A 94 5.48 -6.24 -6.09
CA ARG A 94 5.33 -6.55 -4.65
C ARG A 94 4.58 -5.40 -4.00
N LEU A 95 3.49 -5.71 -3.29
CA LEU A 95 2.82 -4.72 -2.45
C LEU A 95 3.73 -4.40 -1.26
N GLY A 96 4.21 -3.16 -1.19
CA GLY A 96 5.14 -2.71 -0.15
C GLY A 96 4.44 -2.52 1.21
N ALA A 97 5.24 -2.48 2.28
CA ALA A 97 4.74 -2.21 3.65
C ALA A 97 4.14 -0.81 3.81
N SER A 98 4.43 0.12 2.89
CA SER A 98 3.83 1.47 2.86
C SER A 98 2.31 1.47 2.60
N GLU A 99 1.76 0.41 2.00
CA GLU A 99 0.30 0.27 1.83
C GLU A 99 -0.39 -0.43 3.02
N GLU A 100 0.38 -0.87 4.03
CA GLU A 100 -0.16 -1.38 5.29
C GLU A 100 -0.73 -0.21 6.11
N VAL A 101 -2.00 -0.33 6.50
CA VAL A 101 -2.65 0.67 7.34
C VAL A 101 -2.43 0.26 8.79
N ALA A 102 -1.74 1.13 9.55
CA ALA A 102 -1.60 0.95 10.99
C ALA A 102 -2.99 0.99 11.65
N LEU A 103 -3.51 -0.17 12.01
CA LEU A 103 -4.69 -0.25 12.86
C LEU A 103 -4.29 0.22 14.25
N THR A 104 -4.89 1.32 14.71
CA THR A 104 -4.78 1.75 16.11
C THR A 104 -5.56 0.75 16.97
N GLU A 105 -4.99 -0.42 17.19
CA GLU A 105 -5.56 -1.43 18.09
C GLU A 105 -5.29 -0.98 19.52
N SER A 106 -6.33 -0.44 20.17
CA SER A 106 -6.31 -0.20 21.61
C SER A 106 -6.11 -1.54 22.31
N LYS A 107 -5.02 -1.70 23.08
CA LYS A 107 -4.71 -2.87 23.94
C LYS A 107 -5.93 -3.43 24.71
N ALA A 108 -6.93 -2.58 24.99
CA ALA A 108 -8.18 -2.93 25.64
C ALA A 108 -9.15 -3.84 24.83
N THR A 109 -8.93 -4.05 23.52
CA THR A 109 -9.91 -4.76 22.66
C THR A 109 -9.66 -6.26 22.51
N LEU A 110 -8.49 -6.78 22.89
CA LEU A 110 -8.18 -8.20 22.73
C LEU A 110 -8.30 -8.91 24.09
N ARG A 111 -9.52 -9.32 24.46
CA ARG A 111 -9.81 -10.14 25.67
C ARG A 111 -8.94 -11.39 25.82
N TRP A 112 -8.22 -11.79 24.77
CA TRP A 112 -7.34 -12.95 24.72
C TRP A 112 -5.85 -12.61 24.89
N SER A 113 -5.45 -11.34 24.82
CA SER A 113 -4.02 -10.93 24.91
C SER A 113 -3.39 -11.27 26.26
N ASP A 114 -4.22 -11.51 27.28
CA ASP A 114 -3.78 -11.98 28.60
C ASP A 114 -3.32 -13.45 28.58
N LYS A 115 -3.76 -14.23 27.57
CA LYS A 115 -3.49 -15.67 27.45
C LYS A 115 -2.47 -16.02 26.37
N TYR A 116 -2.42 -15.22 25.32
CA TYR A 116 -1.55 -15.46 24.17
C TYR A 116 -0.83 -14.17 23.80
N GLN A 117 0.45 -14.28 23.47
CA GLN A 117 1.25 -13.15 23.00
C GLN A 117 0.72 -12.71 21.61
N PRO A 118 0.23 -11.47 21.46
CA PRO A 118 -0.27 -11.00 20.18
C PRO A 118 0.86 -10.87 19.15
N ARG A 119 0.69 -11.48 17.96
CA ARG A 119 1.69 -11.49 16.88
C ARG A 119 1.13 -10.91 15.58
N LYS A 120 1.96 -10.27 14.77
CA LYS A 120 1.55 -9.85 13.42
C LYS A 120 1.75 -10.99 12.41
N PRO A 121 0.76 -11.32 11.56
CA PRO A 121 0.95 -12.34 10.54
C PRO A 121 1.91 -11.86 9.44
N ARG A 122 2.77 -12.76 8.97
CA ARG A 122 3.60 -12.49 7.79
C ARG A 122 2.76 -12.55 6.53
N TYR A 123 3.13 -11.79 5.50
CA TYR A 123 2.40 -11.79 4.23
C TYR A 123 3.34 -11.65 3.04
N PHE A 124 2.88 -12.13 1.89
CA PHE A 124 3.51 -11.90 0.59
C PHE A 124 2.47 -11.46 -0.43
N ASN A 125 2.20 -10.16 -0.43
CA ASN A 125 1.15 -9.55 -1.23
C ASN A 125 1.72 -9.01 -2.55
N ARG A 126 0.94 -9.10 -3.62
CA ARG A 126 1.29 -8.60 -4.95
C ARG A 126 0.17 -7.73 -5.50
N VAL A 127 0.54 -6.66 -6.18
CA VAL A 127 -0.36 -5.81 -6.96
C VAL A 127 -0.20 -6.19 -8.42
N LYS A 128 -1.33 -6.45 -9.09
CA LYS A 128 -1.32 -6.67 -10.53
C LYS A 128 -1.53 -5.32 -11.20
N THR A 129 -0.48 -4.81 -11.86
CA THR A 129 -0.51 -3.56 -12.62
C THR A 129 -0.58 -3.89 -14.11
N GLY A 130 -1.19 -3.01 -14.91
CA GLY A 130 -1.19 -3.20 -16.35
C GLY A 130 -1.82 -2.05 -17.10
N TYR A 131 -1.73 -2.11 -18.42
CA TYR A 131 -2.25 -1.07 -19.30
C TYR A 131 -3.73 -1.27 -19.57
N ASP A 132 -4.51 -0.19 -19.49
CA ASP A 132 -5.89 -0.19 -19.92
C ASP A 132 -6.03 0.49 -21.28
N TRP A 133 -6.03 -0.29 -22.37
CA TRP A 133 -6.21 0.21 -23.73
C TRP A 133 -7.67 0.57 -24.03
N ASN A 134 -8.19 1.57 -23.33
CA ASN A 134 -9.50 2.14 -23.64
C ASN A 134 -9.45 2.97 -24.94
N LYS A 135 -10.62 3.42 -25.46
CA LYS A 135 -10.68 4.17 -26.72
C LYS A 135 -9.86 5.47 -26.69
N TYR A 136 -9.77 6.13 -25.54
CA TYR A 136 -8.97 7.33 -25.35
C TYR A 136 -7.47 7.03 -25.34
N ASN A 137 -7.05 5.99 -24.62
CA ASN A 137 -5.66 5.59 -24.54
C ASN A 137 -5.14 5.11 -25.90
N GLN A 138 -5.99 4.43 -26.68
CA GLN A 138 -5.66 4.02 -28.05
C GLN A 138 -5.39 5.20 -29.00
N THR A 139 -5.84 6.42 -28.70
CA THR A 139 -5.59 7.60 -29.55
C THR A 139 -4.38 8.44 -29.11
N HIS A 140 -3.92 8.27 -27.87
CA HIS A 140 -2.85 9.09 -27.27
C HIS A 140 -1.58 8.31 -26.92
N TYR A 141 -1.66 6.99 -26.87
CA TYR A 141 -0.55 6.12 -26.53
C TYR A 141 -0.38 5.03 -27.59
N ASP A 142 0.85 4.55 -27.72
CA ASP A 142 1.25 3.50 -28.65
C ASP A 142 2.11 2.45 -27.92
N HIS A 143 2.63 1.47 -28.65
CA HIS A 143 3.39 0.38 -28.02
C HIS A 143 4.71 0.87 -27.40
N ASP A 144 5.30 1.92 -27.98
CA ASP A 144 6.59 2.46 -27.56
C ASP A 144 6.44 3.49 -26.43
N ASN A 145 5.30 4.16 -26.35
CA ASN A 145 4.87 5.05 -25.27
C ASN A 145 3.50 4.60 -24.73
N PRO A 146 3.46 3.52 -23.94
CA PRO A 146 2.21 2.96 -23.43
C PRO A 146 1.56 3.90 -22.39
N PRO A 147 0.24 3.76 -22.16
CA PRO A 147 -0.45 4.54 -21.14
C PRO A 147 0.11 4.27 -19.74
N PRO A 148 -0.13 5.15 -18.76
CA PRO A 148 0.22 4.87 -17.38
C PRO A 148 -0.38 3.54 -16.90
N LYS A 149 0.41 2.75 -16.15
CA LYS A 149 -0.09 1.50 -15.58
C LYS A 149 -1.18 1.78 -14.57
N VAL A 150 -2.26 1.00 -14.63
CA VAL A 150 -3.34 1.03 -13.65
C VAL A 150 -3.39 -0.28 -12.87
N VAL A 151 -3.87 -0.23 -11.63
CA VAL A 151 -4.09 -1.44 -10.83
C VAL A 151 -5.26 -2.24 -11.43
N GLN A 152 -4.99 -3.48 -11.80
CA GLN A 152 -5.95 -4.42 -12.37
C GLN A 152 -6.47 -5.43 -11.34
N GLY A 153 -5.77 -5.61 -10.22
CA GLY A 153 -6.16 -6.56 -9.18
C GLY A 153 -5.10 -6.71 -8.10
N TYR A 154 -5.41 -7.51 -7.10
CA TYR A 154 -4.53 -7.80 -5.98
C TYR A 154 -4.44 -9.30 -5.72
N LYS A 155 -3.28 -9.73 -5.22
CA LYS A 155 -3.04 -11.10 -4.75
C LYS A 155 -2.47 -11.06 -3.35
N PHE A 156 -3.32 -11.32 -2.37
CA PHE A 156 -2.95 -11.42 -0.98
C PHE A 156 -2.58 -12.86 -0.61
N ASN A 157 -1.44 -13.02 0.06
CA ASN A 157 -1.05 -14.28 0.68
C ASN A 157 -0.66 -13.97 2.12
N LEU A 158 -1.53 -14.30 3.06
CA LEU A 158 -1.29 -14.10 4.49
C LEU A 158 -0.98 -15.45 5.14
N PHE A 159 0.04 -15.48 6.00
CA PHE A 159 0.56 -16.69 6.63
C PHE A 159 0.19 -16.71 8.12
N TYR A 160 -0.50 -17.79 8.50
CA TYR A 160 -1.05 -18.08 9.82
C TYR A 160 -0.71 -19.53 10.27
N PRO A 161 0.57 -19.92 10.38
CA PRO A 161 0.95 -21.28 10.82
C PRO A 161 0.45 -21.63 12.24
N ASP A 162 0.41 -20.66 13.15
CA ASP A 162 0.09 -20.83 14.58
C ASP A 162 -1.35 -20.56 14.95
N LEU A 163 -2.28 -20.68 14.01
CA LEU A 163 -3.67 -20.46 14.36
C LEU A 163 -4.10 -21.51 15.39
N ILE A 164 -4.53 -21.04 16.57
CA ILE A 164 -4.96 -21.93 17.67
C ILE A 164 -6.10 -22.83 17.19
N ASP A 165 -7.07 -22.23 16.51
CA ASP A 165 -8.14 -22.96 15.84
C ASP A 165 -7.90 -22.99 14.32
N LYS A 166 -7.29 -24.08 13.86
CA LYS A 166 -7.02 -24.32 12.43
C LYS A 166 -8.30 -24.56 11.61
N HIS A 167 -9.45 -24.77 12.26
CA HIS A 167 -10.74 -24.96 11.58
C HIS A 167 -11.45 -23.64 11.31
N THR A 168 -11.13 -22.59 12.06
CA THR A 168 -11.68 -21.25 11.82
C THR A 168 -10.86 -20.55 10.74
N SER A 169 -11.49 -20.29 9.60
CA SER A 169 -10.86 -19.55 8.51
C SER A 169 -10.80 -18.04 8.82
N PRO A 170 -9.66 -17.37 8.58
CA PRO A 170 -9.57 -15.92 8.68
C PRO A 170 -10.58 -15.23 7.77
N ARG A 171 -11.16 -14.13 8.25
CA ARG A 171 -12.15 -13.31 7.55
C ARG A 171 -11.53 -12.01 7.09
N PHE A 172 -12.12 -11.42 6.05
CA PHE A 172 -11.76 -10.07 5.60
C PHE A 172 -12.98 -9.16 5.56
N PHE A 173 -12.75 -7.88 5.78
CA PHE A 173 -13.75 -6.82 5.79
C PHE A 173 -13.30 -5.68 4.89
N LEU A 174 -14.24 -5.02 4.25
CA LEU A 174 -13.98 -3.85 3.41
C LEU A 174 -14.57 -2.61 4.09
N GLU A 175 -13.71 -1.68 4.45
CA GLU A 175 -14.04 -0.43 5.11
C GLU A 175 -13.83 0.73 4.15
N LYS A 176 -14.75 1.70 4.16
CA LYS A 176 -14.64 2.89 3.31
C LYS A 176 -13.68 3.89 3.95
N THR A 177 -12.92 4.60 3.11
CA THR A 177 -12.04 5.68 3.58
C THR A 177 -12.72 7.04 3.41
N GLN A 178 -12.01 8.11 3.76
CA GLN A 178 -12.43 9.48 3.46
C GLN A 178 -12.55 9.74 1.94
N SER A 179 -11.69 9.11 1.13
CA SER A 179 -11.77 9.13 -0.33
C SER A 179 -12.52 7.90 -0.86
N ASP A 180 -13.36 8.10 -1.87
CA ASP A 180 -14.11 7.02 -2.54
C ASP A 180 -13.25 6.21 -3.51
N GLU A 181 -12.06 6.70 -3.89
CA GLU A 181 -11.14 6.02 -4.82
C GLU A 181 -10.46 4.79 -4.20
N PHE A 182 -10.34 4.78 -2.86
CA PHE A 182 -9.66 3.74 -2.11
C PHE A 182 -10.60 3.17 -1.03
N CYS A 183 -10.39 1.92 -0.67
CA CYS A 183 -10.99 1.27 0.48
C CYS A 183 -9.92 0.54 1.29
N ILE A 184 -10.22 0.21 2.54
CA ILE A 184 -9.32 -0.53 3.41
C ILE A 184 -9.84 -1.96 3.50
N ILE A 185 -8.99 -2.93 3.16
CA ILE A 185 -9.28 -4.34 3.38
C ILE A 185 -8.61 -4.79 4.67
N ARG A 186 -9.42 -5.18 5.67
CA ARG A 186 -8.95 -5.66 6.98
C ARG A 186 -9.11 -7.16 7.09
N PHE A 187 -8.04 -7.86 7.41
CA PHE A 187 -7.99 -9.30 7.64
C PHE A 187 -7.97 -9.58 9.14
N SER A 188 -8.85 -10.48 9.58
CA SER A 188 -8.97 -10.93 10.97
C SER A 188 -8.94 -12.45 11.03
N ALA A 189 -7.92 -13.00 11.67
CA ALA A 189 -7.74 -14.44 11.81
C ALA A 189 -8.18 -14.98 13.17
N GLY A 190 -8.15 -14.12 14.21
CA GLY A 190 -8.33 -14.52 15.59
C GLY A 190 -7.00 -14.81 16.30
N PRO A 191 -7.04 -15.21 17.58
CA PRO A 191 -5.85 -15.39 18.40
C PRO A 191 -4.90 -16.46 17.81
N PRO A 192 -3.57 -16.28 17.86
CA PRO A 192 -2.81 -15.18 18.48
C PRO A 192 -2.50 -14.01 17.53
N TYR A 193 -3.11 -13.96 16.34
CA TYR A 193 -2.76 -12.97 15.33
C TYR A 193 -3.56 -11.67 15.49
N GLN A 194 -2.87 -10.54 15.35
CA GLN A 194 -3.47 -9.22 15.23
C GLN A 194 -4.13 -9.06 13.85
N ASP A 195 -5.12 -8.16 13.76
CA ASP A 195 -5.72 -7.83 12.48
C ASP A 195 -4.69 -7.07 11.63
N ILE A 196 -4.68 -7.30 10.32
CA ILE A 196 -3.87 -6.51 9.38
C ILE A 196 -4.79 -5.86 8.36
N ALA A 197 -4.53 -4.61 8.03
CA ALA A 197 -5.27 -3.89 7.01
C ALA A 197 -4.37 -3.33 5.91
N PHE A 198 -4.89 -3.33 4.68
CA PHE A 198 -4.23 -2.75 3.52
C PHE A 198 -5.13 -1.74 2.82
N LYS A 199 -4.54 -0.67 2.31
CA LYS A 199 -5.24 0.25 1.41
C LYS A 199 -5.29 -0.38 0.02
N VAL A 200 -6.47 -0.39 -0.60
CA VAL A 200 -6.67 -0.93 -1.96
C VAL A 200 -7.59 -0.03 -2.77
N VAL A 201 -7.50 -0.11 -4.11
CA VAL A 201 -8.41 0.63 -4.99
C VAL A 201 -9.85 0.14 -4.83
N ASN A 202 -10.79 1.07 -4.65
CA ASN A 202 -12.21 0.78 -4.51
C ASN A 202 -12.88 0.62 -5.89
N ARG A 203 -12.77 -0.58 -6.46
CA ARG A 203 -13.41 -0.97 -7.73
C ARG A 203 -14.14 -2.30 -7.59
N GLU A 204 -15.13 -2.55 -8.45
CA GLU A 204 -15.88 -3.81 -8.43
C GLU A 204 -14.98 -5.02 -8.72
N TRP A 205 -15.09 -6.06 -7.89
CA TRP A 205 -14.33 -7.29 -8.05
C TRP A 205 -14.99 -8.23 -9.05
N GLU A 206 -14.14 -8.97 -9.76
CA GLU A 206 -14.54 -10.04 -10.63
C GLU A 206 -14.47 -11.39 -9.90
N TYR A 207 -15.61 -11.89 -9.43
CA TYR A 207 -15.72 -13.13 -8.66
C TYR A 207 -15.60 -14.43 -9.49
N SER A 208 -15.23 -14.33 -10.77
CA SER A 208 -15.12 -15.52 -11.63
C SER A 208 -13.81 -16.26 -11.39
N HIS A 209 -13.89 -17.53 -10.97
CA HIS A 209 -12.72 -18.41 -10.83
C HIS A 209 -11.92 -18.54 -12.14
N LYS A 210 -12.61 -18.55 -13.30
CA LYS A 210 -11.97 -18.59 -14.62
C LYS A 210 -11.12 -17.35 -14.90
N ARG A 211 -11.40 -16.24 -14.23
CA ARG A 211 -10.70 -14.96 -14.37
C ARG A 211 -9.77 -14.67 -13.19
N GLY A 212 -9.41 -15.70 -12.42
CA GLY A 212 -8.37 -15.64 -11.41
C GLY A 212 -8.86 -15.31 -10.00
N PHE A 213 -10.16 -15.29 -9.75
CA PHE A 213 -10.68 -15.18 -8.38
C PHE A 213 -10.34 -16.42 -7.56
N LYS A 214 -9.77 -16.23 -6.38
CA LYS A 214 -9.46 -17.28 -5.41
C LYS A 214 -9.63 -16.74 -4.00
N SER A 215 -10.43 -17.39 -3.17
CA SER A 215 -10.53 -17.11 -1.74
C SER A 215 -10.53 -18.45 -1.01
N VAL A 216 -9.37 -18.87 -0.53
CA VAL A 216 -9.17 -20.20 0.09
C VAL A 216 -8.18 -20.08 1.23
N PHE A 217 -8.50 -20.70 2.36
CA PHE A 217 -7.58 -20.89 3.48
C PHE A 217 -7.17 -22.37 3.52
N GLU A 218 -5.89 -22.67 3.30
CA GLU A 218 -5.37 -24.04 3.33
C GLU A 218 -3.98 -24.03 3.96
N ARG A 219 -3.69 -25.02 4.84
CA ARG A 219 -2.35 -25.21 5.45
C ARG A 219 -1.78 -23.96 6.12
N GLY A 220 -2.63 -23.18 6.81
CA GLY A 220 -2.21 -21.94 7.46
C GLY A 220 -1.93 -20.80 6.49
N ILE A 221 -2.34 -20.89 5.22
CA ILE A 221 -2.16 -19.81 4.23
C ILE A 221 -3.52 -19.35 3.75
N LEU A 222 -3.81 -18.06 3.92
CA LEU A 222 -4.95 -17.40 3.31
C LEU A 222 -4.55 -16.86 1.94
N HIS A 223 -5.19 -17.41 0.90
CA HIS A 223 -5.11 -16.89 -0.45
C HIS A 223 -6.35 -16.06 -0.75
N LEU A 224 -6.16 -14.77 -1.02
CA LEU A 224 -7.21 -13.91 -1.56
C LEU A 224 -6.72 -13.21 -2.83
N TYR A 225 -7.15 -13.71 -3.98
CA TYR A 225 -6.82 -13.19 -5.30
C TYR A 225 -8.10 -12.67 -5.96
N PHE A 226 -8.05 -11.45 -6.46
CA PHE A 226 -9.14 -10.88 -7.23
C PHE A 226 -8.59 -9.91 -8.28
N ASN A 227 -9.31 -9.84 -9.39
CA ASN A 227 -9.12 -8.80 -10.40
C ASN A 227 -10.32 -7.87 -10.38
N PHE A 228 -10.14 -6.65 -10.85
CA PHE A 228 -11.23 -5.71 -11.06
C PHE A 228 -11.98 -6.02 -12.35
N LYS A 229 -13.30 -5.80 -12.34
CA LYS A 229 -14.10 -5.91 -13.55
C LYS A 229 -13.63 -4.89 -14.58
N ARG A 230 -13.49 -5.34 -15.82
CA ARG A 230 -13.25 -4.45 -16.96
C ARG A 230 -14.58 -3.93 -17.46
N HIS A 231 -14.83 -2.63 -17.35
CA HIS A 231 -15.98 -2.00 -17.98
C HIS A 231 -15.71 -1.90 -19.48
N ARG A 232 -16.31 -2.79 -20.27
CA ARG A 232 -16.32 -2.66 -21.73
C ARG A 232 -17.43 -1.70 -22.08
N TYR A 233 -17.07 -0.48 -22.47
CA TYR A 233 -18.02 0.46 -23.03
C TYR A 233 -18.67 -0.17 -24.28
N ARG A 234 -19.98 -0.40 -24.21
CA ARG A 234 -20.81 -0.79 -25.36
C ARG A 234 -21.40 0.50 -25.93
N ARG A 235 -21.11 0.79 -27.20
CA ARG A 235 -21.79 1.83 -27.97
C ARG A 235 -23.21 1.42 -28.29
#